data_AF-A0A819XGL4-F1
#
_entry.id   AF-A0A819XGL4-F1
#
_cell.length_a   1.000
_cell.length_b   1.000
_cell.length_c   1.000
_cell.angle_alpha   90.00
_cell.angle_beta   90.00
_cell.angle_gamma   90.00
#
_symmetry.space_group_name_H-M   'P 1'
#
loop_
_entity.id
_entity.type
_entity.pdbx_description
1 polymer ?
#
loop_
_entity_poly.entity_id
_entity_poly.type
_entity_poly.pdbx_seq_one_letter_code
_entity_poly.pdbx_strand_id
1 'polypeptide(L)' 'ERACIGRSFAWQESLLTIALILKHFNLEFVDPSYNLRIKQTLTIKPEGFKIRVRSRQQINIIS' A
#
# COMPACT_ATOMS: atom_id res chain seq x y z
N GLU A 1 -27.36 12.86 8.68
CA GLU A 1 -25.88 12.88 8.58
C GLU A 1 -25.42 12.37 7.21
N ARG A 2 -24.32 12.88 6.64
CA ARG A 2 -23.78 12.46 5.33
C ARG A 2 -22.41 11.78 5.50
N ALA A 3 -22.41 10.60 6.10
CA ALA A 3 -21.20 9.80 6.25
C ALA A 3 -20.91 8.96 4.98
N CYS A 4 -19.67 8.54 4.82
CA CYS A 4 -19.29 7.60 3.77
C CYS A 4 -19.85 6.21 4.10
N ILE A 5 -20.83 5.75 3.32
CA ILE A 5 -21.44 4.41 3.44
C ILE A 5 -20.40 3.28 3.27
N GLY A 6 -19.37 3.53 2.46
CA GLY A 6 -18.29 2.57 2.20
C GLY A 6 -17.17 2.57 3.24
N ARG A 7 -17.26 3.33 4.33
CA ARG A 7 -16.16 3.50 5.29
C ARG A 7 -15.68 2.18 5.88
N SER A 8 -16.59 1.37 6.41
CA SER A 8 -16.25 0.09 7.06
C SER A 8 -15.63 -0.90 6.05
N PHE A 9 -16.16 -0.92 4.83
CA PHE A 9 -15.65 -1.75 3.75
C PHE A 9 -14.24 -1.32 3.34
N ALA A 10 -14.03 -0.03 3.06
CA ALA A 10 -12.71 0.49 2.68
C ALA A 10 -11.65 0.23 3.77
N TRP A 11 -12.05 0.25 5.04
CA TRP A 11 -11.17 -0.08 6.16
C TRP A 11 -10.74 -1.55 6.15
N GLN A 12 -11.69 -2.47 5.99
CA GLN A 12 -11.40 -3.91 5.94
C GLN A 12 -10.49 -4.26 4.75
N GLU A 13 -10.79 -3.73 3.57
CA GLU A 13 -9.98 -3.93 2.37
C GLU A 13 -8.56 -3.38 2.54
N SER A 14 -8.42 -2.16 3.09
CA SER A 14 -7.11 -1.55 3.31
C SER A 14 -6.29 -2.36 4.32
N LEU A 15 -6.91 -2.80 5.41
CA LEU A 15 -6.24 -3.59 6.44
C LEU A 15 -5.73 -4.93 5.88
N LEU A 16 -6.60 -5.67 5.21
CA LEU A 16 -6.25 -6.97 4.61
C LEU A 16 -5.14 -6.80 3.56
N THR A 17 -5.28 -5.81 2.68
CA THR A 17 -4.31 -5.54 1.61
C THR A 17 -2.94 -5.19 2.17
N ILE A 18 -2.86 -4.29 3.17
CA ILE A 18 -1.59 -3.91 3.81
C ILE A 18 -0.96 -5.11 4.50
N ALA A 19 -1.74 -5.91 5.22
CA ALA A 19 -1.24 -7.10 5.91
C ALA A 19 -0.62 -8.11 4.93
N LEU A 20 -1.29 -8.38 3.80
CA LEU A 20 -0.77 -9.29 2.77
C LEU A 20 0.48 -8.72 2.08
N ILE A 21 0.49 -7.41 1.78
CA ILE A 21 1.66 -6.76 1.16
C ILE A 21 2.89 -6.92 2.06
N LEU A 22 2.77 -6.61 3.35
CA LEU A 22 3.89 -6.68 4.30
C LEU A 22 4.34 -8.12 4.57
N LYS A 23 3.41 -9.07 4.61
CA LYS A 23 3.72 -10.50 4.78
C LYS A 23 4.53 -11.03 3.60
N HIS A 24 4.10 -10.74 2.38
CA HIS A 24 4.62 -11.41 1.18
C HIS A 24 5.74 -10.65 0.48
N PHE A 25 5.95 -9.36 0.74
CA PHE A 25 6.89 -8.56 -0.03
C PHE A 25 7.84 -7.71 0.82
N ASN A 26 9.04 -7.51 0.29
CA ASN A 26 9.92 -6.41 0.65
C ASN A 26 9.71 -5.27 -0.34
N LEU A 27 9.53 -4.06 0.17
CA LEU A 27 9.25 -2.85 -0.63
C LEU A 27 10.46 -1.92 -0.58
N GLU A 28 10.91 -1.49 -1.75
CA GLU A 28 11.98 -0.50 -1.91
C GLU A 28 11.46 0.65 -2.77
N PHE A 29 11.87 1.90 -2.49
CA PHE A 29 11.59 2.98 -3.43
C PHE A 29 12.38 2.79 -4.72
N VAL A 30 11.74 3.06 -5.87
CA VAL A 30 12.46 3.08 -7.15
C VAL A 30 13.44 4.24 -7.20
N ASP A 31 13.01 5.39 -6.67
CA ASP A 31 13.85 6.57 -6.44
C ASP A 31 13.99 6.81 -4.93
N PRO A 32 15.17 6.52 -4.33
CA PRO A 32 15.42 6.75 -2.91
C PRO A 32 15.32 8.23 -2.49
N SER A 33 15.45 9.16 -3.44
CA SER A 33 15.36 10.61 -3.20
C SER A 33 13.96 11.17 -3.47
N TYR A 34 12.97 10.30 -3.70
CA TYR A 34 11.61 10.73 -3.98
C TYR A 34 11.06 11.59 -2.84
N ASN A 35 10.66 12.81 -3.20
CA ASN A 35 9.96 13.72 -2.31
C ASN A 35 8.47 13.68 -2.63
N LEU A 36 7.64 13.61 -1.60
CA LEU A 36 6.19 13.49 -1.76
C LEU A 36 5.63 14.69 -2.54
N ARG A 37 5.14 14.43 -3.75
CA ARG A 37 4.39 15.39 -4.56
C ARG A 37 2.92 14.99 -4.58
N ILE A 38 2.03 15.90 -4.21
CA ILE A 38 0.60 15.62 -4.17
C ILE A 38 -0.06 16.13 -5.46
N LYS A 39 -0.79 15.26 -6.13
CA LYS A 39 -1.69 15.61 -7.23
C LYS A 39 -3.13 15.55 -6.74
N GLN A 40 -3.83 16.67 -6.84
CA GLN A 40 -5.23 16.81 -6.42
C GLN A 40 -6.14 16.82 -7.65
N THR A 41 -7.15 15.97 -7.64
CA THR A 41 -8.22 15.94 -8.67
C THR A 41 -9.56 15.77 -7.95
N LEU A 42 -10.32 14.72 -8.24
CA LEU A 42 -11.47 14.33 -7.40
C LEU A 42 -11.02 13.71 -6.05
N THR A 43 -9.80 13.20 -6.00
CA THR A 43 -9.13 12.68 -4.79
C THR A 43 -7.68 13.15 -4.73
N ILE A 44 -7.03 12.95 -3.57
CA ILE A 44 -5.60 13.17 -3.39
C ILE A 44 -4.82 11.89 -3.75
N LYS A 45 -3.70 12.04 -4.48
CA LYS A 45 -2.79 10.93 -4.78
C LYS A 45 -1.35 11.39 -4.86
N PRO A 46 -0.37 10.55 -4.49
CA PRO A 46 1.04 10.87 -4.66
C PRO A 46 1.42 10.76 -6.14
N GLU A 47 1.97 11.83 -6.70
CA GLU A 47 2.38 11.89 -8.10
C GLU A 47 3.73 11.22 -8.31
N GLY A 48 3.80 10.26 -9.23
CA GLY A 48 5.06 9.61 -9.59
C GLY A 48 5.60 8.65 -8.52
N PHE A 49 4.83 8.33 -7.48
CA PHE A 49 5.21 7.35 -6.47
C PHE A 49 5.36 5.95 -7.09
N LYS A 50 6.58 5.43 -7.08
CA LYS A 50 6.92 4.11 -7.63
C LYS A 50 7.72 3.30 -6.61
N ILE A 51 7.34 2.03 -6.49
CA ILE A 51 7.99 1.05 -5.62
C ILE A 51 8.50 -0.13 -6.43
N ARG A 52 9.61 -0.72 -5.98
CA ARG A 52 10.11 -2.02 -6.41
C ARG A 52 9.69 -3.05 -5.38
N VAL A 53 9.18 -4.18 -5.86
CA VAL A 53 8.65 -5.26 -5.03
C VAL A 53 9.53 -6.49 -5.19
N ARG A 54 9.99 -7.06 -4.07
CA ARG A 54 10.67 -8.36 -4.05
C ARG A 54 9.85 -9.34 -3.22
N SER A 55 9.57 -10.53 -3.75
CA SER A 55 8.89 -11.58 -3.00
C SER A 55 9.73 -12.01 -1.80
N ARG A 56 9.12 -12.07 -0.62
CA ARG A 56 9.73 -12.65 0.57
C ARG A 56 9.63 -14.17 0.40
N GLN A 57 10.76 -14.85 0.24
CA GLN A 57 10.78 -16.31 0.34
C GLN A 57 10.23 -16.69 1.70
N GLN A 58 9.10 -17.40 1.69
CA GLN A 58 8.55 -17.97 2.91
C GLN A 58 9.50 -19.10 3.32
N ILE A 59 10.34 -18.84 4.33
CA ILE A 59 10.98 -19.94 5.06
C ILE A 59 9.81 -20.76 5.60
N ASN A 60 9.59 -21.97 5.08
CA ASN A 60 8.60 -22.88 5.61
C ASN A 60 9.08 -23.29 7.01
N ILE A 61 8.58 -22.62 8.04
CA ILE A 61 8.79 -22.98 9.45
C ILE A 61 7.84 -24.14 9.77
N ILE A 62 7.90 -25.23 9.01
CA ILE A 62 7.28 -26.52 9.32
C ILE A 62 8.14 -27.59 8.64
N SER A 63 9.18 -28.03 9.33
CA SER A 63 9.88 -29.31 9.12
C SER A 63 10.22 -29.86 10.50
#